data_AF-A0A2G9M1T7-F1
#
_entry.id   AF-A0A2G9M1T7-F1
#
_cell.length_a   1.000
_cell.length_b   1.000
_cell.length_c   1.000
_cell.angle_alpha   90.00
_cell.angle_beta   90.00
_cell.angle_gamma   90.00
#
_symmetry.space_group_name_H-M   'P 1'
#
loop_
_entity.id
_entity.type
_entity.pdbx_description
1 polymer ?
#
loop_
_entity_poly.entity_id
_entity_poly.type
_entity_poly.pdbx_seq_one_letter_code
_entity_poly.pdbx_strand_id
1 'polypeptide(L)' 'MASHKGFIKVPFCSTGMQGQGCAETLKEKTTYDVCGTPFRSPEKPKGKCIICGEPAGEIVYIAKSI' A
#
# COMPACT_ATOMS: atom_id res chain seq x y z
N MET A 1 16.78 -12.35 -12.00
CA MET A 1 15.41 -11.79 -11.80
C MET A 1 15.44 -10.37 -12.33
N ALA A 2 14.55 -10.01 -13.26
CA ALA A 2 14.50 -8.64 -13.77
C ALA A 2 14.00 -7.70 -12.66
N SER A 3 14.78 -6.67 -12.33
CA SER A 3 14.41 -5.65 -11.35
C SER A 3 13.45 -4.65 -12.01
N HIS A 4 12.17 -4.97 -12.04
CA HIS A 4 11.15 -4.06 -12.53
C HIS A 4 11.05 -2.85 -11.59
N LYS A 5 11.32 -1.64 -12.12
CA LYS A 5 11.06 -0.37 -11.42
C LYS A 5 9.65 0.09 -11.80
N GLY A 6 8.81 0.34 -10.79
CA GLY A 6 7.44 0.78 -11.00
C GLY A 6 6.66 0.83 -9.70
N PHE A 7 5.34 1.01 -9.82
CA PHE A 7 4.41 0.99 -8.71
C PHE A 7 3.69 -0.35 -8.63
N ILE A 8 3.53 -0.87 -7.41
CA ILE A 8 2.77 -2.08 -7.15
C ILE A 8 1.45 -1.65 -6.51
N LYS A 9 0.33 -2.13 -7.06
CA LYS A 9 -1.00 -1.86 -6.54
C LYS A 9 -1.38 -2.91 -5.50
N VAL A 10 -1.75 -2.50 -4.29
CA VAL A 10 -2.07 -3.40 -3.19
C VAL A 10 -3.31 -2.95 -2.40
N PRO A 11 -4.10 -3.88 -1.85
CA PRO A 11 -5.15 -3.56 -0.88
C PRO A 11 -4.54 -3.15 0.46
N PHE A 12 -5.06 -2.08 1.05
CA PHE A 12 -4.53 -1.49 2.28
C PHE A 12 -5.66 -1.04 3.22
N CYS A 13 -5.37 -1.01 4.52
CA CYS A 13 -6.38 -0.69 5.53
C CYS A 13 -6.82 0.78 5.47
N SER A 14 -5.87 1.74 5.46
CA SER A 14 -6.16 3.17 5.33
C SER A 14 -4.91 3.99 4.98
N THR A 15 -5.04 5.13 4.30
CA THR A 15 -3.98 6.16 4.15
C THR A 15 -4.02 7.23 5.25
N GLY A 16 -5.00 7.19 6.16
CA GLY A 16 -5.03 8.03 7.35
C GLY A 16 -4.14 7.51 8.48
N MET A 17 -4.20 8.16 9.66
CA MET A 17 -3.41 7.77 10.85
C MET A 17 -3.60 6.32 11.28
N GLN A 18 -4.78 5.75 11.03
CA GLN A 18 -5.08 4.34 11.36
C GLN A 18 -4.18 3.35 10.58
N GLY A 19 -3.71 3.72 9.39
CA GLY A 19 -2.84 2.90 8.57
C GLY A 19 -1.35 3.14 8.75
N GLN A 20 -0.95 4.11 9.59
CA GLN A 20 0.46 4.48 9.76
C GLN A 20 1.32 3.28 10.18
N GLY A 21 0.88 2.51 11.18
CA GLY A 21 1.63 1.33 11.63
C GLY A 21 1.78 0.26 10.54
N CYS A 22 0.81 0.14 9.63
CA CYS A 22 0.93 -0.76 8.48
C CYS A 22 1.95 -0.25 7.46
N ALA A 23 2.04 1.07 7.27
CA ALA A 23 3.00 1.68 6.34
C ALA A 23 4.44 1.57 6.89
N GLU A 24 4.63 1.79 8.19
CA GLU A 24 5.92 1.59 8.86
C GLU A 24 6.36 0.13 8.77
N THR A 25 5.45 -0.81 9.10
CA THR A 25 5.73 -2.25 8.98
C THR A 25 6.10 -2.67 7.55
N LEU A 26 5.43 -2.10 6.53
CA LEU A 26 5.75 -2.36 5.12
C LEU A 26 7.19 -1.92 4.81
N LYS A 27 7.56 -0.72 5.25
CA LYS A 27 8.89 -0.16 5.03
C LYS A 27 9.99 -1.00 5.68
N GLU A 28 9.80 -1.37 6.95
CA GLU A 28 10.73 -2.20 7.72
C GLU A 28 10.94 -3.58 7.09
N LYS A 29 9.89 -4.19 6.52
CA LYS A 29 9.95 -5.56 5.98
C LYS A 29 10.37 -5.64 4.52
N THR A 30 10.16 -4.59 3.71
CA THR A 30 10.23 -4.72 2.24
C THR A 30 11.07 -3.66 1.54
N THR A 31 11.42 -2.54 2.18
CA THR A 31 12.02 -1.34 1.55
C THR A 31 11.08 -0.58 0.60
N TYR A 32 9.77 -0.79 0.69
CA TYR A 32 8.76 -0.05 -0.07
C TYR A 32 8.04 0.98 0.82
N ASP A 33 7.68 2.11 0.23
CA ASP A 33 6.84 3.15 0.83
C ASP A 33 5.45 3.17 0.17
N VAL A 34 4.44 3.55 0.96
CA VAL A 34 3.08 3.79 0.48
C VAL A 34 3.01 5.17 -0.16
N CYS A 35 2.72 5.22 -1.47
CA CYS A 35 2.55 6.45 -2.23
C CYS A 35 1.12 7.01 -2.15
N GLY A 36 0.16 6.21 -1.70
CA GLY A 36 -1.26 6.57 -1.54
C GLY A 36 -2.15 6.06 -2.67
N THR A 37 -3.34 6.67 -2.81
CA THR A 37 -4.38 6.28 -3.78
C THR A 37 -4.33 7.12 -5.06
N PRO A 38 -4.76 6.58 -6.22
CA PRO A 38 -4.83 7.35 -7.46
C PRO A 38 -5.89 8.47 -7.37
N PHE A 39 -5.50 9.71 -7.70
CA PHE A 39 -6.38 10.90 -7.59
C PHE A 39 -7.63 10.83 -8.48
N ARG A 40 -7.50 10.34 -9.72
CA ARG A 40 -8.56 10.46 -10.74
C ARG A 40 -9.61 9.36 -10.70
N SER A 41 -9.30 8.22 -10.09
CA SER A 41 -10.18 7.04 -10.11
C SER A 41 -9.96 6.21 -8.84
N PRO A 42 -10.54 6.60 -7.70
CA PRO A 42 -10.47 5.81 -6.48
C PRO A 42 -11.11 4.44 -6.74
N GLU A 43 -10.29 3.40 -6.73
CA GLU A 43 -10.77 2.03 -6.91
C GLU A 43 -11.48 1.54 -5.66
N LYS A 44 -12.59 0.82 -5.83
CA LYS A 44 -13.25 0.17 -4.71
C LYS A 44 -12.32 -0.91 -4.15
N PRO A 45 -11.93 -0.84 -2.88
CA PRO A 45 -11.08 -1.85 -2.29
C PRO A 45 -11.80 -3.21 -2.28
N LYS A 46 -11.04 -4.26 -2.58
CA LYS A 46 -11.49 -5.64 -2.44
C LYS A 46 -10.41 -6.42 -1.72
N GLY A 47 -10.84 -7.27 -0.78
CA GLY A 47 -9.94 -8.11 0.01
C GLY A 47 -9.51 -7.45 1.32
N LYS A 48 -8.31 -7.83 1.77
CA LYS A 48 -7.76 -7.48 3.08
C LYS A 48 -6.45 -6.70 2.90
N CYS A 49 -6.13 -5.85 3.86
CA CYS A 49 -4.84 -5.18 3.95
C CYS A 49 -3.72 -6.23 3.89
N ILE A 50 -2.74 -6.02 2.99
CA ILE A 50 -1.61 -6.93 2.82
C ILE A 50 -0.71 -7.03 4.07
N ILE A 51 -0.84 -6.09 5.02
CA ILE A 51 -0.04 -6.03 6.25
C ILE A 51 -0.79 -6.60 7.46
N CYS A 52 -1.92 -6.01 7.85
CA CYS A 52 -2.64 -6.41 9.07
C CYS A 52 -3.73 -7.48 8.84
N GLY A 53 -4.15 -7.73 7.59
CA GLY A 53 -5.21 -8.67 7.29
C GLY A 53 -6.65 -8.19 7.59
N GLU A 54 -6.81 -6.96 8.08
CA GLU A 54 -8.13 -6.32 8.23
C GLU A 54 -8.76 -5.98 6.87
N PRO A 55 -10.07 -5.75 6.77
CA PRO A 55 -10.71 -5.33 5.53
C PRO A 55 -10.02 -4.10 4.93
N ALA A 56 -9.74 -4.15 3.63
CA ALA A 56 -9.11 -3.03 2.94
C ALA A 56 -10.11 -1.87 2.79
N GLY A 57 -9.71 -0.67 3.23
CA GLY A 57 -10.47 0.56 3.03
C GLY A 57 -10.13 1.25 1.71
N GLU A 58 -9.01 0.90 1.10
CA GLU A 58 -8.52 1.53 -0.12
C GLU A 58 -7.50 0.66 -0.88
N ILE A 59 -7.29 1.02 -2.15
CA ILE A 59 -6.24 0.46 -2.99
C ILE A 59 -5.13 1.50 -3.13
N VAL A 60 -3.95 1.18 -2.62
CA VAL A 60 -2.80 2.07 -2.64
C VAL A 60 -1.75 1.57 -3.63
N TYR A 61 -0.91 2.49 -4.07
CA TYR A 61 0.31 2.19 -4.80
C TYR A 61 1.51 2.25 -3.85
N ILE A 62 2.38 1.26 -3.94
CA ILE A 62 3.66 1.22 -3.23
C ILE A 62 4.80 1.27 -4.23
N ALA A 63 5.89 1.94 -3.86
CA ALA A 63 7.11 2.02 -4.66
C ALA A 63 8.32 1.79 -3.77
N LYS A 64 9.43 1.35 -4.38
CA LYS A 64 10.68 1.16 -3.64
C LYS A 64 11.14 2.51 -3.09
N SER A 65 11.44 2.56 -1.79
CA SER A 65 12.05 3.72 -1.14
C SER A 65 13.38 4.03 -1.83
N ILE A 66 13.59 5.31 -2.16
CA ILE A 66 14.86 5.82 -2.68
C ILE A 66 15.84 6.00 -1.51
#